data_AF-A0A071LQQ8-F1
#
_entry.id   AF-A0A071LQQ8-F1
#
_cell.length_a   1.000
_cell.length_b   1.000
_cell.length_c   1.000
_cell.angle_alpha   90.00
_cell.angle_beta   90.00
_cell.angle_gamma   90.00
#
_symmetry.space_group_name_H-M   'P 1'
#
loop_
_entity.id
_entity.type
_entity.pdbx_description
1 polymer ?
#
loop_
_entity_poly.entity_id
_entity_poly.type
_entity_poly.pdbx_seq_one_letter_code
_entity_poly.pdbx_strand_id
1 'polypeptide(L)'
;MIDFNIDISSGVLLFNGERLEAKDHNEWVVSSIYDKLKNVNEANQIIPYHYLVNDILWMGRVFELTIRPACFENTPFMLYFVNKGGVYYRSLSNWEERSDINMLEYEIDELFNWLFNELRLSDDYVKIDHGYRWEFSWGRISVSFETKSFNCGIYISYY
;
A
#
# COMPACT_ATOMS: atom_id res chain seq x y z
N MET A 1 2.42 15.53 6.29
CA MET A 1 1.97 14.71 5.16
C MET A 1 3.12 14.48 4.23
N ILE A 2 3.55 13.24 4.14
CA ILE A 2 4.66 12.80 3.31
C ILE A 2 4.15 12.51 1.89
N ASP A 3 4.91 12.91 0.88
CA ASP A 3 4.64 12.62 -0.52
C ASP A 3 5.29 11.29 -0.92
N PHE A 4 4.51 10.37 -1.45
CA PHE A 4 4.94 9.06 -1.91
C PHE A 4 4.95 8.98 -3.42
N ASN A 5 6.00 8.36 -3.95
CA ASN A 5 6.10 8.05 -5.36
C ASN A 5 6.80 6.70 -5.58
N ILE A 6 6.55 6.10 -6.74
CA ILE A 6 7.17 4.86 -7.18
C ILE A 6 7.57 5.00 -8.64
N ASP A 7 8.83 4.67 -8.94
CA ASP A 7 9.27 4.43 -10.31
C ASP A 7 8.90 3.00 -10.69
N ILE A 8 7.90 2.85 -11.56
CA ILE A 8 7.36 1.55 -11.97
C ILE A 8 8.37 0.72 -12.76
N SER A 9 9.32 1.35 -13.45
CA SER A 9 10.32 0.63 -14.23
C SER A 9 11.36 -0.07 -13.34
N SER A 10 11.69 0.54 -12.20
CA SER A 10 12.77 0.09 -11.31
C SER A 10 12.29 -0.43 -9.96
N GLY A 11 11.05 -0.13 -9.58
CA GLY A 11 10.51 -0.43 -8.24
C GLY A 11 11.08 0.47 -7.16
N VAL A 12 11.75 1.58 -7.50
CA VAL A 12 12.28 2.52 -6.51
C VAL A 12 11.14 3.27 -5.86
N LEU A 13 11.10 3.21 -4.52
CA LEU A 13 10.14 3.95 -3.70
C LEU A 13 10.76 5.25 -3.21
N LEU A 14 9.99 6.33 -3.27
CA LEU A 14 10.39 7.66 -2.86
C LEU A 14 9.42 8.19 -1.79
N PHE A 15 9.96 8.68 -0.68
CA PHE A 15 9.23 9.38 0.38
C PHE A 15 9.79 10.80 0.51
N ASN A 16 9.01 11.82 0.18
CA ASN A 16 9.46 13.22 0.02
C ASN A 16 10.68 13.34 -0.91
N GLY A 17 10.72 12.52 -1.97
CA GLY A 17 11.84 12.46 -2.91
C GLY A 17 13.06 11.67 -2.42
N GLU A 18 13.07 11.16 -1.19
CA GLU A 18 14.13 10.30 -0.69
C GLU A 18 13.87 8.83 -0.97
N ARG A 19 14.88 8.14 -1.48
CA ARG A 19 14.81 6.73 -1.84
C ARG A 19 14.79 5.83 -0.62
N LEU A 20 13.84 4.90 -0.60
CA LEU A 20 13.81 3.82 0.38
C LEU A 20 14.72 2.67 -0.05
N GLU A 21 15.89 2.57 0.60
CA GLU A 21 16.83 1.47 0.40
C GLU A 21 16.53 0.28 1.31
N ALA A 22 15.98 0.51 2.50
CA ALA A 22 15.73 -0.54 3.48
C ALA A 22 14.66 -1.52 3.01
N LYS A 23 15.00 -2.81 2.95
CA LYS A 23 14.07 -3.88 2.55
C LYS A 23 13.75 -4.85 3.69
N ASP A 24 14.64 -5.02 4.65
CA ASP A 24 14.37 -5.79 5.86
C ASP A 24 14.13 -4.91 7.08
N HIS A 25 13.65 -5.53 8.15
CA HIS A 25 13.32 -4.85 9.39
C HIS A 25 14.52 -4.18 10.06
N ASN A 26 15.69 -4.82 10.04
CA ASN A 26 16.89 -4.28 10.69
C ASN A 26 17.36 -3.02 9.98
N GLU A 27 17.33 -3.02 8.65
CA GLU A 27 17.61 -1.84 7.83
C GLU A 27 16.53 -0.76 8.00
N TRP A 28 15.26 -1.16 8.09
CA TRP A 28 14.14 -0.24 8.19
C TRP A 28 14.21 0.62 9.44
N VAL A 29 14.41 0.01 10.62
CA VAL A 29 14.38 0.72 11.91
C VAL A 29 15.54 1.68 12.14
N VAL A 30 16.59 1.61 11.31
CA VAL A 30 17.73 2.55 11.33
C VAL A 30 17.75 3.47 10.10
N SER A 31 16.72 3.40 9.24
CA SER A 31 16.65 4.23 8.03
C SER A 31 16.25 5.67 8.35
N SER A 32 16.78 6.61 7.57
CA SER A 32 16.40 8.04 7.67
C SER A 32 14.91 8.28 7.43
N ILE A 33 14.29 7.46 6.57
CA ILE A 33 12.86 7.53 6.28
C ILE A 33 12.04 7.12 7.51
N TYR A 34 12.43 6.05 8.20
CA TYR A 34 11.77 5.64 9.45
C TYR A 34 11.88 6.72 10.53
N ASP A 35 13.06 7.31 10.72
CA ASP A 35 13.24 8.41 11.69
C ASP A 35 12.34 9.61 11.38
N LYS A 36 12.22 9.98 10.10
CA LYS A 36 11.34 11.06 9.67
C LYS A 36 9.87 10.73 9.96
N LEU A 37 9.41 9.56 9.54
CA LEU A 37 8.03 9.11 9.75
C LEU A 37 7.65 9.08 11.23
N LYS A 38 8.58 8.63 12.08
CA LYS A 38 8.40 8.63 13.53
C LYS A 38 8.26 10.05 14.09
N ASN A 39 9.07 10.99 13.62
CA ASN A 39 9.10 12.37 14.11
C ASN A 39 7.87 13.20 13.71
N VAL A 40 7.17 12.85 12.64
CA VAL A 40 5.91 13.52 12.23
C VAL A 40 4.65 12.91 12.86
N ASN A 41 4.76 11.96 13.81
CA ASN A 41 3.63 11.15 14.30
C ASN A 41 2.93 10.35 13.19
N GLU A 42 3.64 10.08 12.09
CA GLU A 42 3.13 9.34 10.92
C GLU A 42 3.77 7.94 10.86
N ALA A 43 4.28 7.37 11.95
CA ALA A 43 4.63 5.94 12.01
C ALA A 43 4.38 5.39 13.41
N ASN A 44 3.16 4.92 13.66
CA ASN A 44 2.87 4.16 14.87
C ASN A 44 3.12 2.67 14.58
N GLN A 45 3.99 2.03 15.37
CA GLN A 45 4.07 0.58 15.35
C GLN A 45 2.77 0.03 15.95
N ILE A 46 1.89 -0.47 15.09
CA ILE A 46 0.56 -0.94 15.51
C ILE A 46 0.61 -2.37 16.03
N ILE A 47 1.48 -3.20 15.46
CA ILE A 47 1.84 -4.55 15.88
C ILE A 47 3.31 -4.82 15.47
N PRO A 48 3.96 -5.90 15.95
CA PRO A 48 5.32 -6.24 15.53
C PRO A 48 5.48 -6.21 14.00
N TYR A 49 6.53 -5.53 13.51
CA TYR A 49 6.88 -5.42 12.08
C TYR A 49 5.84 -4.72 11.18
N HIS A 50 4.87 -3.99 11.74
CA HIS A 50 3.89 -3.21 10.97
C HIS A 50 3.89 -1.76 11.45
N TYR A 51 4.17 -0.85 10.52
CA TYR A 51 4.29 0.58 10.79
C TYR A 51 3.21 1.33 10.05
N LEU A 52 2.35 2.04 10.78
CA LEU A 52 1.23 2.76 10.23
C LEU A 52 1.57 4.24 10.02
N VAL A 53 1.49 4.66 8.76
CA VAL A 53 1.57 6.04 8.30
C VAL A 53 0.17 6.55 8.03
N ASN A 54 -0.31 7.42 8.90
CA ASN A 54 -1.70 7.88 8.85
C ASN A 54 -1.99 8.63 7.56
N ASP A 55 -1.14 9.57 7.14
CA ASP A 55 -1.43 10.44 6.01
C ASP A 55 -0.24 10.48 5.04
N ILE A 56 -0.40 9.80 3.91
CA ILE A 56 0.53 9.86 2.79
C ILE A 56 -0.18 10.38 1.54
N LEU A 57 0.43 11.36 0.87
CA LEU A 57 -0.05 11.86 -0.40
C LEU A 57 0.56 11.00 -1.51
N TRP A 58 -0.26 10.47 -2.40
CA TRP A 58 0.21 9.78 -3.59
C TRP A 58 -0.60 10.25 -4.79
N MET A 59 0.05 10.97 -5.71
CA MET A 59 -0.57 11.46 -6.94
C MET A 59 -1.93 12.16 -6.72
N GLY A 60 -1.98 13.04 -5.71
CA GLY A 60 -3.17 13.85 -5.40
C GLY A 60 -4.23 13.17 -4.53
N ARG A 61 -4.07 11.89 -4.16
CA ARG A 61 -4.96 11.19 -3.21
C ARG A 61 -4.25 10.98 -1.88
N VAL A 62 -5.02 11.02 -0.78
CA VAL A 62 -4.51 10.76 0.57
C VAL A 62 -4.80 9.31 0.95
N PHE A 63 -3.77 8.61 1.39
CA PHE A 63 -3.85 7.24 1.84
C PHE A 63 -3.38 7.11 3.28
N GLU A 64 -3.93 6.11 3.96
CA GLU A 64 -3.27 5.47 5.09
C GLU A 64 -2.36 4.37 4.54
N LEU A 65 -1.10 4.32 4.99
CA LEU A 65 -0.10 3.36 4.52
C LEU A 65 0.38 2.50 5.68
N THR A 66 0.31 1.18 5.51
CA THR A 66 0.99 0.22 6.39
C THR A 66 2.27 -0.28 5.71
N ILE A 67 3.42 -0.05 6.34
CA ILE A 67 4.73 -0.52 5.90
C ILE A 67 5.07 -1.78 6.67
N ARG A 68 5.41 -2.85 5.94
CA ARG A 68 5.79 -4.15 6.48
C ARG A 68 7.17 -4.54 5.93
N PRO A 69 8.25 -4.23 6.65
CA PRO A 69 9.58 -4.68 6.27
C PRO A 69 9.70 -6.21 6.30
N ALA A 70 10.58 -6.78 5.48
CA ALA A 70 10.87 -8.21 5.54
C ALA A 70 11.46 -8.57 6.92
N CYS A 71 10.89 -9.57 7.60
CA CYS A 71 11.28 -9.90 8.98
C CYS A 71 11.52 -11.41 9.21
N PHE A 72 10.95 -12.27 8.39
CA PHE A 72 11.15 -13.71 8.39
C PHE A 72 11.51 -14.22 6.99
N GLU A 73 12.14 -15.39 6.93
CA GLU A 73 12.37 -16.11 5.68
C GLU A 73 11.03 -16.29 4.92
N ASN A 74 11.00 -15.89 3.64
CA ASN A 74 9.81 -15.87 2.78
C ASN A 74 8.73 -14.82 3.10
N THR A 75 9.01 -13.80 3.92
CA THR A 75 8.12 -12.64 4.07
C THR A 75 8.66 -11.44 3.30
N PRO A 76 8.00 -11.02 2.19
CA PRO A 76 8.50 -9.93 1.39
C PRO A 76 8.28 -8.58 2.09
N PHE A 77 9.10 -7.60 1.73
CA PHE A 77 8.76 -6.20 2.01
C PHE A 77 7.43 -5.87 1.33
N MET A 78 6.50 -5.29 2.08
CA MET A 78 5.15 -4.96 1.60
C MET A 78 4.71 -3.57 2.05
N LEU A 79 4.03 -2.89 1.14
CA LEU A 79 3.23 -1.70 1.42
C LEU A 79 1.76 -2.03 1.21
N TYR A 80 0.90 -1.56 2.11
CA TYR A 80 -0.55 -1.64 2.00
C TYR A 80 -1.16 -0.24 2.14
N PHE A 81 -1.89 0.20 1.12
CA PHE A 81 -2.49 1.52 1.07
C PHE A 81 -4.01 1.44 1.13
N VAL A 82 -4.61 2.24 2.00
CA VAL A 82 -6.05 2.44 2.11
C VAL A 82 -6.39 3.87 1.73
N ASN A 83 -7.20 4.04 0.68
CA ASN A 83 -7.61 5.35 0.19
C ASN A 83 -8.57 6.05 1.16
N LYS A 84 -8.14 7.14 1.80
CA LYS A 84 -8.97 7.87 2.77
C LYS A 84 -10.19 8.53 2.15
N GLY A 85 -10.12 8.84 0.86
CA GLY A 85 -11.26 9.35 0.09
C GLY A 85 -12.25 8.26 -0.35
N GLY A 86 -11.90 6.98 -0.18
CA GLY A 86 -12.67 5.82 -0.62
C GLY A 86 -13.90 5.52 0.23
N VAL A 87 -14.83 4.76 -0.34
CA VAL A 87 -15.98 4.22 0.41
C VAL A 87 -15.52 3.23 1.46
N TYR A 88 -14.47 2.46 1.16
CA TYR A 88 -13.92 1.48 2.10
C TYR A 88 -13.38 2.14 3.38
N TYR A 89 -12.59 3.22 3.29
CA TYR A 89 -12.06 3.88 4.49
C TYR A 89 -13.15 4.41 5.41
N ARG A 90 -14.24 4.95 4.83
CA ARG A 90 -15.40 5.43 5.61
C ARG A 90 -16.15 4.30 6.32
N SER A 91 -16.09 3.09 5.77
CA SER A 91 -16.74 1.90 6.35
C SER A 91 -15.97 1.27 7.52
N LEU A 92 -14.72 1.66 7.78
CA LEU A 92 -13.82 0.94 8.71
C LEU A 92 -14.38 0.81 10.15
N SER A 93 -15.22 1.76 10.60
CA SER A 93 -15.86 1.73 11.90
C SER A 93 -17.14 0.89 11.98
N ASN A 94 -17.69 0.46 10.85
CA ASN A 94 -18.91 -0.35 10.76
C ASN A 94 -18.60 -1.69 10.10
N TRP A 95 -18.66 -2.78 10.87
CA TRP A 95 -18.35 -4.12 10.39
C TRP A 95 -19.26 -4.56 9.23
N GLU A 96 -20.55 -4.26 9.30
CA GLU A 96 -21.51 -4.68 8.26
C GLU A 96 -21.16 -4.01 6.93
N GLU A 97 -20.95 -2.69 6.93
CA GLU A 97 -20.53 -1.94 5.74
C GLU A 97 -19.15 -2.41 5.25
N ARG A 98 -18.17 -2.57 6.14
CA ARG A 98 -16.82 -3.01 5.80
C ARG A 98 -16.79 -4.40 5.13
N SER A 99 -17.72 -5.28 5.52
CA SER A 99 -17.83 -6.64 5.00
C SER A 99 -18.72 -6.76 3.77
N ASP A 100 -19.32 -5.67 3.30
CA ASP A 100 -20.15 -5.67 2.10
C ASP A 100 -19.30 -5.87 0.84
N ILE A 101 -19.41 -7.05 0.24
CA ILE A 101 -18.67 -7.44 -0.96
C ILE A 101 -18.91 -6.49 -2.13
N ASN A 102 -20.13 -5.97 -2.31
CA ASN A 102 -20.41 -5.07 -3.44
C ASN A 102 -19.68 -3.73 -3.28
N MET A 103 -19.60 -3.24 -2.04
CA MET A 103 -18.83 -2.02 -1.73
C MET A 103 -17.33 -2.25 -1.94
N LEU A 104 -16.82 -3.42 -1.55
CA LEU A 104 -15.42 -3.78 -1.76
C LEU A 104 -15.09 -3.88 -3.25
N GLU A 105 -15.92 -4.57 -4.04
CA GLU A 105 -15.77 -4.65 -5.50
C GLU A 105 -15.76 -3.26 -6.15
N TYR A 106 -16.67 -2.37 -5.73
CA TYR A 106 -16.69 -0.99 -6.19
C TYR A 106 -15.39 -0.23 -5.87
N GLU A 107 -14.87 -0.35 -4.63
CA GLU A 107 -13.61 0.30 -4.25
C GLU A 107 -12.43 -0.25 -5.07
N ILE A 108 -12.39 -1.56 -5.34
CA ILE A 108 -11.35 -2.17 -6.16
C ILE A 108 -11.38 -1.63 -7.59
N ASP A 109 -12.55 -1.52 -8.21
CA ASP A 109 -12.67 -0.99 -9.57
C ASP A 109 -12.26 0.50 -9.64
N GLU A 110 -12.63 1.30 -8.64
CA GLU A 110 -12.19 2.70 -8.52
C GLU A 110 -10.67 2.83 -8.36
N LEU A 111 -10.07 2.02 -7.49
CA LEU A 111 -8.62 2.02 -7.27
C LEU A 111 -7.86 1.46 -8.47
N PHE A 112 -8.37 0.43 -9.12
CA PHE A 112 -7.82 -0.14 -10.35
C PHE A 112 -7.76 0.93 -11.44
N ASN A 113 -8.89 1.58 -11.73
CA ASN A 113 -8.96 2.62 -12.76
C ASN A 113 -8.03 3.79 -12.45
N TRP A 114 -7.98 4.22 -11.19
CA TRP A 114 -7.06 5.29 -10.78
C TRP A 114 -5.60 4.89 -10.98
N LEU A 115 -5.20 3.72 -10.48
CA LEU A 115 -3.82 3.24 -10.54
C LEU A 115 -3.37 3.04 -12.01
N PHE A 116 -4.23 2.43 -12.81
CA PHE A 116 -4.00 2.18 -14.23
C PHE A 116 -3.72 3.49 -14.98
N ASN A 117 -4.51 4.55 -14.73
CA ASN A 117 -4.37 5.84 -15.39
C ASN A 117 -3.17 6.66 -14.88
N GLU A 118 -3.02 6.80 -13.56
CA GLU A 118 -1.99 7.66 -12.96
C GLU A 118 -0.58 7.10 -13.15
N LEU A 119 -0.41 5.77 -13.01
CA LEU A 119 0.88 5.10 -13.19
C LEU A 119 1.13 4.64 -14.63
N ARG A 120 0.15 4.81 -15.53
CA ARG A 120 0.21 4.36 -16.94
C ARG A 120 0.63 2.89 -17.03
N LEU A 121 -0.02 2.04 -16.24
CA LEU A 121 0.31 0.61 -16.17
C LEU A 121 -0.08 -0.09 -17.48
N SER A 122 0.57 -1.23 -17.77
CA SER A 122 0.21 -2.06 -18.91
C SER A 122 -1.18 -2.70 -18.73
N ASP A 123 -1.84 -2.99 -19.85
CA ASP A 123 -3.04 -3.84 -19.91
C ASP A 123 -2.75 -5.33 -19.60
N ASP A 124 -1.47 -5.71 -19.46
CA ASP A 124 -1.04 -7.09 -19.15
C ASP A 124 -1.25 -7.48 -17.66
N TYR A 125 -2.33 -7.01 -17.03
CA TYR A 125 -2.66 -7.41 -15.66
C TYR A 125 -3.31 -8.79 -15.59
N VAL A 126 -3.11 -9.46 -14.46
CA VAL A 126 -3.78 -10.72 -14.12
C VAL A 126 -4.97 -10.42 -13.24
N LYS A 127 -6.16 -10.89 -13.66
CA LYS A 127 -7.33 -10.91 -12.78
C LYS A 127 -7.17 -12.02 -11.73
N ILE A 128 -7.33 -11.67 -10.47
CA ILE A 128 -7.35 -12.59 -9.32
C ILE A 128 -8.75 -12.60 -8.70
N ASP A 129 -9.04 -13.57 -7.83
CA ASP A 129 -10.40 -13.82 -7.31
C ASP A 129 -11.13 -12.55 -6.85
N HIS A 130 -10.43 -11.66 -6.15
CA HIS A 130 -10.96 -10.42 -5.59
C HIS A 130 -10.11 -9.21 -5.96
N GLY A 131 -9.64 -9.12 -7.21
CA GLY A 131 -8.90 -7.95 -7.67
C GLY A 131 -8.07 -8.14 -8.94
N TYR A 132 -7.06 -7.29 -9.07
CA TYR A 132 -6.18 -7.20 -10.23
C TYR A 132 -4.72 -7.11 -9.79
N ARG A 133 -3.80 -7.61 -10.62
CA ARG A 133 -2.37 -7.63 -10.32
C ARG A 133 -1.51 -7.35 -11.55
N TRP A 134 -0.49 -6.52 -11.36
CA TRP A 134 0.63 -6.35 -12.28
C TRP A 134 1.89 -6.98 -11.69
N GLU A 135 2.58 -7.79 -12.50
CA GLU A 135 3.86 -8.40 -12.14
C GLU A 135 4.99 -7.63 -12.83
N PHE A 136 6.06 -7.34 -12.08
CA PHE A 136 7.24 -6.61 -12.53
C PHE A 136 8.49 -7.40 -12.18
N SER A 137 9.63 -7.08 -12.80
CA SER A 137 10.90 -7.76 -12.48
C SER A 137 11.36 -7.55 -11.03
N TRP A 138 10.92 -6.46 -10.38
CA TRP A 138 11.28 -6.09 -9.01
C TRP A 138 10.25 -6.52 -7.97
N GLY A 139 9.07 -6.99 -8.37
CA GLY A 139 7.98 -7.28 -7.46
C GLY A 139 6.61 -7.20 -8.14
N ARG A 140 5.58 -6.82 -7.38
CA ARG A 140 4.21 -6.74 -7.89
C ARG A 140 3.43 -5.60 -7.25
N ILE A 141 2.43 -5.14 -7.99
CA ILE A 141 1.39 -4.23 -7.50
C ILE A 141 0.05 -4.93 -7.68
N SER A 142 -0.80 -4.94 -6.66
CA SER A 142 -2.17 -5.44 -6.76
C SER A 142 -3.17 -4.51 -6.11
N VAL A 143 -4.37 -4.49 -6.65
CA VAL A 143 -5.55 -3.85 -6.05
C VAL A 143 -6.51 -4.98 -5.75
N SER A 144 -6.73 -5.27 -4.47
CA SER A 144 -7.55 -6.42 -4.06
C SER A 144 -8.19 -6.26 -2.69
N PHE A 145 -9.14 -7.15 -2.38
CA PHE A 145 -9.63 -7.33 -1.02
C PHE A 145 -9.61 -8.78 -0.54
N GLU A 146 -9.47 -8.95 0.78
CA GLU A 146 -9.36 -10.26 1.43
C GLU A 146 -10.68 -10.67 2.06
N THR A 147 -11.19 -11.89 1.80
CA THR A 147 -12.51 -12.33 2.29
C THR A 147 -12.57 -12.70 3.78
N LYS A 148 -11.42 -12.77 4.46
CA LYS A 148 -11.37 -13.07 5.90
C LYS A 148 -11.30 -11.83 6.77
N SER A 149 -10.44 -10.88 6.40
CA SER A 149 -10.23 -9.63 7.14
C SER A 149 -10.95 -8.44 6.52
N PHE A 150 -11.48 -8.58 5.31
CA PHE A 150 -12.03 -7.49 4.50
C PHE A 150 -11.06 -6.31 4.43
N ASN A 151 -9.75 -6.60 4.37
CA ASN A 151 -8.75 -5.59 4.06
C ASN A 151 -8.83 -5.33 2.56
N CYS A 152 -8.96 -4.08 2.17
CA CYS A 152 -9.19 -3.66 0.79
C CYS A 152 -8.30 -2.46 0.48
N GLY A 153 -7.59 -2.53 -0.63
CA GLY A 153 -6.72 -1.45 -1.03
C GLY A 153 -5.67 -1.87 -2.04
N ILE A 154 -4.59 -1.09 -2.06
CA ILE A 154 -3.46 -1.30 -2.96
C ILE A 154 -2.33 -1.96 -2.17
N TYR A 155 -1.75 -3.01 -2.73
CA TYR A 155 -0.62 -3.71 -2.17
C TYR A 155 0.57 -3.63 -3.13
N ILE A 156 1.73 -3.28 -2.60
CA ILE A 156 3.00 -3.36 -3.32
C ILE A 156 3.88 -4.34 -2.55
N SER A 157 4.42 -5.36 -3.21
CA SER A 157 5.33 -6.30 -2.55
C SER A 157 6.52 -6.63 -3.44
N TYR A 158 7.69 -6.74 -2.83
CA TYR A 158 8.94 -7.06 -3.50
C TYR A 158 9.19 -8.57 -3.50
N TYR A 159 9.96 -9.05 -4.47
CA TYR A 159 10.48 -10.42 -4.43
C TYR A 159 11.70 -10.53 -3.52
#